data_AF-A0A6J4L7S6-F1
#
_entry.id   AF-A0A6J4L7S6-F1
#
_cell.length_a   1.000
_cell.length_b   1.000
_cell.length_c   1.000
_cell.angle_alpha   90.00
_cell.angle_beta   90.00
_cell.angle_gamma   90.00
#
_symmetry.space_group_name_H-M   'P 1'
#
loop_
_entity.id
_entity.type
_entity.pdbx_description
1 polymer ?
#
loop_
_entity_poly.entity_id
_entity_poly.type
_entity_poly.pdbx_seq_one_letter_code
_entity_poly.pdbx_strand_id
1 'polypeptide(L)'
;AVVATSEGSALAAGGIVRDAVARLADTGALGPALHGAAVPYSVVYHLEIALLFAALVALGPLVAPLGAHHRRRAPARFGLTDLPG
;
A
#
# COMPACT_ATOMS: atom_id res chain seq x y z
N ALA A 1 -15.61 -16.25 -1.33
CA ALA A 1 -16.23 -15.18 -0.50
C ALA A 1 -15.28 -14.02 -0.28
N VAL A 2 -14.04 -14.24 0.18
CA VAL A 2 -13.07 -13.17 0.48
C VAL A 2 -12.83 -12.16 -0.65
N VAL A 3 -12.61 -12.60 -1.90
CA VAL A 3 -12.34 -11.67 -3.03
C VAL A 3 -13.52 -10.74 -3.30
N ALA A 4 -14.72 -11.28 -3.46
CA ALA A 4 -15.93 -10.49 -3.69
C ALA A 4 -16.24 -9.51 -2.55
N THR A 5 -15.99 -9.91 -1.30
CA THR A 5 -16.14 -9.02 -0.14
C THR A 5 -15.09 -7.91 -0.15
N SER A 6 -13.83 -8.22 -0.45
CA SER A 6 -12.76 -7.23 -0.55
C SER A 6 -13.04 -6.23 -1.66
N GLU A 7 -13.40 -6.69 -2.86
CA GLU A 7 -13.77 -5.83 -3.99
C GLU A 7 -14.99 -4.97 -3.68
N GLY A 8 -16.05 -5.57 -3.13
CA GLY A 8 -17.25 -4.83 -2.74
C GLY A 8 -16.97 -3.78 -1.67
N SER A 9 -16.13 -4.10 -0.68
CA SER A 9 -15.74 -3.15 0.37
C SER A 9 -14.90 -1.99 -0.17
N ALA A 10 -13.99 -2.26 -1.11
CA ALA A 10 -13.16 -1.25 -1.75
C ALA A 10 -14.02 -0.29 -2.58
N LEU A 11 -14.95 -0.81 -3.38
CA LEU A 11 -15.88 0.00 -4.17
C LEU A 11 -16.80 0.84 -3.27
N ALA A 12 -17.34 0.26 -2.20
CA ALA A 12 -18.19 0.97 -1.25
C ALA A 12 -17.41 2.11 -0.55
N ALA A 13 -16.20 1.83 -0.08
CA ALA A 13 -15.34 2.83 0.55
C ALA A 13 -14.97 3.97 -0.42
N GLY A 14 -14.58 3.63 -1.65
CA GLY A 14 -14.27 4.63 -2.69
C GLY A 14 -15.49 5.51 -3.03
N GLY A 15 -16.68 4.91 -3.14
CA GLY A 15 -17.92 5.63 -3.36
C GLY A 15 -18.25 6.59 -2.21
N ILE A 16 -18.15 6.14 -0.96
CA ILE A 16 -18.39 6.99 0.23
C ILE A 16 -17.44 8.18 0.24
N VAL A 17 -16.14 7.96 0.00
CA VAL A 17 -15.16 9.04 -0.05
C VAL A 17 -15.48 10.02 -1.17
N ARG A 18 -15.75 9.53 -2.39
CA ARG A 18 -16.13 10.35 -3.54
C ARG A 18 -17.34 11.23 -3.22
N ASP A 19 -18.40 10.63 -2.68
CA ASP A 19 -19.66 11.33 -2.45
C ASP A 19 -19.53 12.35 -1.31
N ALA A 20 -18.75 12.06 -0.27
CA ALA A 20 -18.45 13.02 0.78
C ALA A 20 -17.70 14.24 0.22
N VAL A 21 -16.70 14.03 -0.63
CA VAL A 21 -15.95 15.12 -1.27
C VAL A 21 -16.83 15.90 -2.25
N ALA A 22 -17.70 15.23 -3.01
CA ALA A 22 -18.64 15.88 -3.91
C ALA A 22 -19.54 16.86 -3.15
N ARG A 23 -20.13 16.41 -2.03
CA ARG A 23 -20.95 17.29 -1.17
C ARG A 23 -20.15 18.48 -0.64
N LEU A 24 -18.90 18.27 -0.27
CA LEU A 24 -18.03 19.34 0.26
C LEU A 24 -17.62 20.35 -0.83
N ALA A 25 -17.40 19.88 -2.06
CA ALA A 25 -17.12 20.71 -3.22
C ALA A 25 -18.37 21.50 -3.67
N ASP A 26 -19.54 20.87 -3.69
CA ASP A 26 -20.81 21.48 -4.10
C ASP A 26 -21.27 22.57 -3.12
N THR A 27 -21.02 22.36 -1.83
CA THR A 27 -21.30 23.37 -0.78
C THR A 27 -20.27 24.51 -0.77
N GLY A 28 -19.19 24.41 -1.55
CA GLY A 28 -18.12 25.41 -1.59
C GLY A 28 -17.22 25.44 -0.36
N ALA A 29 -17.36 24.48 0.57
CA ALA A 29 -16.62 24.43 1.83
C ALA A 29 -15.11 24.22 1.65
N LEU A 30 -14.68 23.67 0.51
CA LEU A 30 -13.27 23.51 0.12
C LEU A 30 -12.63 24.79 -0.46
N GLY A 31 -13.43 25.84 -0.65
CA GLY A 31 -13.01 27.08 -1.29
C GLY A 31 -13.18 27.08 -2.82
N PRO A 32 -13.04 28.25 -3.46
CA PRO A 32 -13.40 28.46 -4.86
C PRO A 32 -12.51 27.70 -5.85
N ALA A 33 -11.27 27.35 -5.47
CA ALA A 33 -10.35 26.60 -6.31
C ALA A 33 -10.67 25.09 -6.37
N LEU A 34 -11.41 24.57 -5.38
CA LEU A 34 -11.75 23.15 -5.24
C LEU A 34 -13.25 22.96 -5.41
N HIS A 35 -13.75 23.43 -6.56
CA HIS A 35 -15.15 23.29 -6.97
C HIS A 35 -15.26 22.49 -8.29
N GLY A 36 -16.43 21.90 -8.50
CA GLY A 36 -16.77 21.17 -9.73
C GLY A 36 -16.44 19.68 -9.71
N ALA A 37 -16.89 19.00 -10.77
CA ALA A 37 -16.92 17.54 -10.84
C ALA A 37 -15.54 16.86 -10.79
N ALA A 38 -14.45 17.56 -11.09
CA ALA A 38 -13.10 16.99 -11.10
C ALA A 38 -12.55 16.71 -9.69
N VAL A 39 -12.99 17.45 -8.67
CA VAL A 39 -12.43 17.40 -7.31
C VAL A 39 -12.66 16.06 -6.63
N PRO A 40 -13.88 15.49 -6.64
CA PRO A 40 -14.11 14.17 -6.05
C PRO A 40 -13.29 13.07 -6.72
N TYR A 41 -13.17 13.11 -8.05
CA TYR A 41 -12.37 12.13 -8.79
C TYR A 41 -10.88 12.25 -8.50
N SER A 42 -10.34 13.48 -8.41
CA SER A 42 -8.93 13.67 -8.10
C SER A 42 -8.58 13.16 -6.71
N VAL A 43 -9.45 13.36 -5.71
CA VAL A 43 -9.21 12.84 -4.35
C VAL A 43 -9.18 11.31 -4.32
N VAL A 44 -10.15 10.64 -4.96
CA VAL A 44 -10.16 9.18 -5.06
C VAL A 44 -8.90 8.67 -5.76
N TYR A 45 -8.53 9.31 -6.87
CA TYR A 45 -7.33 8.94 -7.63
C TYR A 45 -6.04 9.01 -6.79
N HIS A 46 -5.86 10.08 -6.01
CA HIS A 46 -4.69 10.21 -5.14
C HIS A 46 -4.72 9.18 -4.00
N LEU A 47 -5.90 8.88 -3.46
CA LEU A 47 -6.07 7.86 -2.43
C LEU A 47 -5.73 6.47 -2.98
N GLU A 48 -6.20 6.12 -4.17
CA GLU A 48 -5.87 4.86 -4.85
C GLU A 48 -4.36 4.73 -5.07
N ILE A 49 -3.69 5.78 -5.56
CA ILE A 49 -2.24 5.80 -5.71
C ILE A 49 -1.55 5.54 -4.38
N ALA A 50 -1.97 6.21 -3.30
CA ALA A 50 -1.41 6.00 -1.97
C ALA A 50 -1.61 4.55 -1.49
N LEU A 51 -2.78 3.96 -1.75
CA LEU A 51 -3.07 2.56 -1.42
C LEU A 51 -2.26 1.57 -2.26
N LEU A 52 -2.02 1.86 -3.54
CA LEU A 52 -1.12 1.06 -4.37
C LEU A 52 0.31 1.08 -3.81
N PHE A 53 0.80 2.24 -3.39
CA PHE A 53 2.09 2.33 -2.70
C PHE A 53 2.09 1.57 -1.38
N ALA A 54 1.02 1.69 -0.57
CA ALA A 54 0.89 0.93 0.67
C ALA A 54 0.89 -0.58 0.42
N ALA A 55 0.22 -1.04 -0.64
CA ALA A 55 0.23 -2.43 -1.06
C ALA A 55 1.64 -2.88 -1.48
N LEU A 56 2.37 -2.06 -2.23
CA LEU A 56 3.78 -2.35 -2.58
C LEU A 56 4.68 -2.43 -1.34
N VAL A 57 4.52 -1.52 -0.38
CA VAL A 57 5.25 -1.55 0.90
C VAL A 57 4.93 -2.82 1.68
N ALA A 58 3.67 -3.25 1.71
CA ALA A 58 3.26 -4.50 2.36
C ALA A 58 3.78 -5.75 1.62
N LEU A 59 3.83 -5.71 0.29
CA LEU A 59 4.37 -6.79 -0.54
C LEU A 59 5.88 -6.94 -0.39
N GLY A 60 6.63 -5.85 -0.20
CA GLY A 60 8.09 -5.83 -0.05
C GLY A 60 8.66 -6.93 0.86
N PRO A 61 8.27 -7.01 2.14
CA PRO A 61 8.72 -8.07 3.04
C PRO A 61 8.12 -9.44 2.69
N LEU A 62 6.93 -9.48 2.10
CA LEU A 62 6.24 -10.73 1.74
C LEU A 62 6.94 -11.46 0.58
N VAL A 63 7.55 -10.71 -0.34
CA VAL A 63 8.31 -11.24 -1.48
C VAL A 63 9.82 -11.34 -1.20
N ALA A 64 10.27 -10.93 -0.01
CA ALA A 64 11.68 -11.00 0.35
C ALA A 64 12.17 -12.46 0.37
N PRO A 65 13.27 -12.80 -0.33
CA PRO A 65 13.78 -14.16 -0.35
C PRO A 65 14.11 -14.65 1.07
N LEU A 66 13.56 -15.81 1.46
CA LEU A 66 13.80 -16.50 2.73
C LEU A 66 15.31 -16.67 3.07
N GLY A 67 16.18 -16.63 2.07
CA GLY A 67 17.64 -16.74 2.21
C GLY A 67 18.39 -15.45 2.56
N ALA A 68 17.77 -14.26 2.48
CA ALA A 68 18.43 -12.99 2.82
C ALA A 68 18.77 -12.90 4.32
N HIS A 69 17.95 -13.54 5.17
CA HIS A 69 18.23 -13.67 6.61
C HIS A 69 19.26 -14.78 6.92
N HIS A 70 19.41 -15.79 6.05
CA HIS A 70 20.37 -16.89 6.25
C HIS A 70 21.81 -16.53 5.86
N ARG A 71 22.03 -15.56 4.96
CA ARG A 71 23.39 -15.12 4.58
C ARG A 71 24.18 -14.41 5.69
N ARG A 72 23.56 -14.07 6.83
CA ARG A 72 24.28 -13.56 8.00
C ARG A 72 24.98 -14.66 8.81
N ARG A 73 24.69 -15.93 8.56
CA ARG A 73 25.45 -17.05 9.13
C ARG A 73 26.36 -17.61 8.06
N ALA A 74 27.44 -16.87 7.74
CA ALA A 74 28.59 -17.53 7.15
C ALA A 74 28.95 -18.70 8.08
N PRO A 75 28.99 -19.96 7.61
CA PRO A 75 29.48 -21.05 8.43
C PRO A 75 30.89 -20.67 8.87
N ALA A 76 31.17 -20.81 10.17
CA ALA A 76 32.53 -20.71 10.67
C ALA A 76 33.38 -21.63 9.80
N ARG A 77 34.30 -21.05 9.02
CA ARG A 77 35.16 -21.81 8.13
C ARG A 77 36.06 -22.61 9.04
N PHE A 78 35.80 -23.91 9.18
CA PHE A 78 36.69 -24.82 9.89
C PHE A 78 38.05 -24.75 9.19
N GLY A 79 39.02 -24.15 9.86
CA GLY A 79 40.34 -23.89 9.30
C GLY A 79 41.21 -25.12 9.47
N LEU A 80 42.22 -25.28 8.60
CA LEU A 80 43.27 -26.30 8.75
C LEU A 80 44.03 -26.19 10.09
N THR A 81 43.81 -25.10 10.84
CA THR A 81 44.30 -24.85 12.20
C THR A 81 43.50 -25.54 13.31
N ASP A 82 42.32 -26.08 13.02
CA ASP A 82 41.45 -26.76 14.00
C ASP A 82 41.56 -28.30 13.95
N LEU A 83 42.45 -28.84 13.10
CA LEU A 83 42.77 -30.27 13.08
C LEU A 83 43.88 -30.56 14.10
N PRO A 84 43.70 -31.54 15.02
CA PRO A 84 44.80 -31.96 15.90
C PRO A 84 45.93 -32.55 15.05
N GLY A 85 47.15 -32.11 15.33
CA GLY A 85 48.39 -32.60 14.70
C GLY A 85 48.79 -33.99 15.15
#